data_AF-A0A432F5S1-F1
#
_entry.id   AF-A0A432F5S1-F1
#
_cell.length_a   1.000
_cell.length_b   1.000
_cell.length_c   1.000
_cell.angle_alpha   90.00
_cell.angle_beta   90.00
_cell.angle_gamma   90.00
#
_symmetry.space_group_name_H-M   'P 1'
#
loop_
_entity.id
_entity.type
_entity.pdbx_description
1 polymer ?
#
loop_
_entity_poly.entity_id
_entity_poly.type
_entity_poly.pdbx_seq_one_letter_code
_entity_poly.pdbx_strand_id
1 'polypeptide(L)' 'GTLLYENLFAWAISQQIGNIVCEYNVEPLNEASQKFHDVLGFQEVSLKRIGQAKRVSMQLRVLTV' A
#
# COMPACT_ATOMS: atom_id res chain seq x y z
N GLY A 1 -6.56 11.12 -0.24
CA GLY A 1 -6.09 9.74 -0.03
C GLY A 1 -6.83 9.08 1.12
N THR A 2 -6.72 9.65 2.32
CA THR A 2 -7.15 9.03 3.58
C THR A 2 -8.59 8.51 3.56
N LEU A 3 -9.57 9.36 3.21
CA LEU A 3 -10.98 8.97 3.17
C LEU A 3 -11.27 7.78 2.24
N LEU A 4 -10.55 7.67 1.11
CA LEU A 4 -10.68 6.52 0.21
C LEU A 4 -10.24 5.23 0.90
N TYR A 5 -9.06 5.26 1.54
CA TYR A 5 -8.50 4.08 2.19
C TYR A 5 -9.29 3.68 3.44
N GLU A 6 -9.77 4.64 4.24
CA GLU A 6 -10.65 4.37 5.39
C GLU A 6 -11.93 3.64 4.95
N ASN A 7 -12.59 4.13 3.90
CA ASN A 7 -13.77 3.48 3.33
C ASN A 7 -13.43 2.10 2.73
N LEU A 8 -12.28 1.97 2.05
CA LEU A 8 -11.81 0.71 1.50
C LEU A 8 -11.58 -0.33 2.61
N PHE A 9 -10.95 0.06 3.73
CA PHE A 9 -10.72 -0.84 4.86
C PHE A 9 -12.02 -1.27 5.53
N ALA A 10 -12.94 -0.32 5.78
CA ALA A 10 -14.24 -0.64 6.36
C ALA A 10 -15.03 -1.61 5.47
N TRP A 11 -15.03 -1.36 4.16
CA TRP A 11 -15.65 -2.26 3.18
C TRP A 11 -14.97 -3.63 3.18
N ALA A 12 -13.63 -3.69 3.12
CA ALA A 12 -12.90 -4.95 3.09
C ALA A 12 -13.17 -5.82 4.33
N ILE A 13 -13.21 -5.20 5.52
CA ILE A 13 -13.57 -5.88 6.78
C ILE A 13 -14.99 -6.46 6.70
N SER A 14 -15.96 -5.68 6.19
CA SER A 14 -17.35 -6.17 6.00
C SER A 14 -17.45 -7.36 5.05
N GLN A 15 -16.48 -7.52 4.15
CA GLN A 15 -16.40 -8.60 3.17
C GLN A 15 -15.44 -9.72 3.60
N GLN A 16 -14.91 -9.68 4.83
CA GLN A 16 -13.94 -10.65 5.35
C GLN A 16 -12.63 -10.73 4.53
N ILE A 17 -12.23 -9.61 3.94
CA ILE A 17 -10.97 -9.49 3.18
C ILE A 17 -9.88 -8.96 4.12
N GLY A 18 -8.98 -9.85 4.54
CA GLY A 18 -7.94 -9.54 5.52
C GLY A 18 -6.68 -8.85 4.98
N ASN A 19 -6.50 -8.76 3.67
CA ASN A 19 -5.26 -8.24 3.06
C ASN A 19 -5.56 -7.18 2.00
N ILE A 20 -4.99 -5.98 2.17
CA ILE A 20 -4.99 -4.93 1.15
C ILE A 20 -3.55 -4.72 0.69
N VAL A 21 -3.33 -4.78 -0.62
CA VAL A 21 -2.01 -4.59 -1.23
C VAL A 21 -1.98 -3.40 -2.16
N CYS A 22 -0.84 -2.72 -2.21
CA CYS A 22 -0.58 -1.63 -3.15
C CYS A 22 0.92 -1.54 -3.48
N GLU A 23 1.31 -0.53 -4.26
CA GLU A 23 2.71 -0.24 -4.53
C GLU A 23 2.98 1.27 -4.52
N TYR A 24 4.21 1.67 -4.20
CA TYR A 24 4.72 3.01 -4.49
C TYR A 24 6.13 2.97 -5.07
N ASN A 25 6.50 4.00 -5.83
CA ASN A 25 7.82 4.08 -6.46
C ASN A 25 8.90 4.37 -5.43
N VAL A 26 9.96 3.58 -5.44
CA VAL A 26 11.21 3.88 -4.73
C VAL A 26 12.30 4.41 -5.66
N GLU A 27 12.18 4.16 -6.97
CA GLU A 27 13.05 4.74 -8.00
C GLU A 27 12.19 5.16 -9.23
N PRO A 28 12.07 6.47 -9.54
CA PRO A 28 12.37 7.58 -8.63
C PRO A 28 11.46 7.55 -7.39
N LEU A 29 11.98 7.98 -6.24
CA LEU A 29 11.25 7.91 -4.97
C LEU A 29 10.02 8.83 -4.99
N ASN A 30 8.86 8.27 -4.64
CA ASN A 30 7.65 9.03 -4.35
C ASN A 30 7.49 9.17 -2.83
N GLU A 31 8.15 10.17 -2.24
CA GLU A 31 8.14 10.41 -0.79
C GLU A 31 6.73 10.64 -0.22
N ALA A 32 5.87 11.32 -0.98
CA ALA A 32 4.50 11.60 -0.55
C ALA A 32 3.71 10.30 -0.41
N SER A 33 3.83 9.40 -1.38
CA SER A 33 3.19 8.08 -1.32
C SER A 33 3.79 7.21 -0.22
N GLN A 34 5.12 7.21 -0.04
CA GLN A 34 5.79 6.47 1.03
C GLN A 34 5.23 6.87 2.41
N LYS A 35 5.28 8.18 2.74
CA LYS A 35 4.78 8.71 4.03
C LYS A 35 3.29 8.44 4.22
N PHE A 36 2.51 8.58 3.15
CA PHE A 36 1.07 8.35 3.20
C PHE A 36 0.73 6.88 3.52
N HIS A 37 1.39 5.91 2.88
CA HIS A 37 1.14 4.49 3.14
C HIS A 37 1.70 4.03 4.49
N ASP A 38 2.82 4.60 4.95
CA ASP A 38 3.38 4.36 6.29
C ASP A 38 2.40 4.78 7.40
N VAL A 39 1.82 5.99 7.30
CA VAL A 39 0.77 6.46 8.24
C VAL A 39 -0.48 5.58 8.20
N LEU A 40 -0.79 5.00 7.05
CA LEU A 40 -1.88 4.03 6.91
C LEU A 40 -1.49 2.61 7.34
N GLY A 41 -0.32 2.38 7.95
CA GLY A 41 0.06 1.07 8.49
C GLY A 41 0.30 0.00 7.43
N PHE A 42 0.63 0.39 6.21
CA PHE A 42 1.18 -0.54 5.22
C PHE A 42 2.64 -0.87 5.55
N GLN A 43 3.06 -2.08 5.21
CA GLN A 43 4.42 -2.55 5.38
C GLN A 43 4.96 -3.12 4.08
N GLU A 44 6.26 -2.92 3.82
CA GLU A 44 6.93 -3.50 2.66
C GLU A 44 6.98 -5.02 2.76
N VAL A 45 6.55 -5.69 1.68
CA VAL A 45 6.64 -7.14 1.53
C VAL A 45 7.60 -7.56 0.42
N SER A 46 7.85 -6.69 -0.56
CA SER A 46 8.90 -6.92 -1.57
C SER A 46 9.25 -5.65 -2.32
N LEU A 47 10.48 -5.59 -2.85
CA LEU A 47 10.88 -4.62 -3.87
C LEU A 47 10.83 -5.27 -5.24
N LYS A 48 10.19 -4.61 -6.21
CA LYS A 48 10.10 -5.11 -7.58
C LYS A 48 10.62 -4.09 -8.58
N ARG A 49 11.44 -4.57 -9.51
CA ARG A 49 11.84 -3.82 -10.71
C ARG A 49 10.74 -4.02 -11.77
N ILE A 50 10.18 -2.91 -12.27
CA ILE A 50 9.19 -2.90 -13.35
C ILE A 50 9.84 -2.23 -14.56
N GLY A 51 10.12 -3.02 -15.60
CA GLY A 51 10.92 -2.56 -16.73
C GLY A 51 12.35 -2.18 -16.31
N GLN A 52 12.98 -1.25 -17.02
CA GLN A 52 14.36 -0.84 -16.72
C GLN A 52 14.44 0.34 -15.74
N ALA A 53 13.46 1.24 -15.77
CA ALA A 53 13.56 2.55 -15.12
C ALA A 53 12.83 2.66 -13.77
N LYS A 54 11.93 1.73 -13.44
CA LYS A 54 11.05 1.85 -12.26
C LYS A 54 11.37 0.77 -11.25
N ARG A 55 11.61 1.15 -10.00
CA ARG A 55 11.55 0.21 -8.86
C ARG A 55 10.40 0.63 -7.95
N VAL A 56 9.62 -0.34 -7.52
CA VAL A 56 8.50 -0.15 -6.61
C VAL A 56 8.68 -0.97 -5.36
N SER A 57 8.13 -0.45 -4.28
CA SER A 57 7.91 -1.17 -3.04
C SER A 57 6.47 -1.69 -3.03
N MET A 58 6.32 -3.02 -2.98
CA MET A 58 5.05 -3.70 -2.80
C MET A 58 4.70 -3.66 -1.32
N GLN A 59 3.49 -3.21 -1.03
CA GLN A 59 3.03 -2.91 0.32
C GLN A 59 1.84 -3.79 0.67
N LEU A 60 1.75 -4.19 1.94
CA LEU A 60 0.64 -4.94 2.51
C LEU A 60 0.14 -4.25 3.79
N ARG A 61 -1.18 -4.11 3.92
CA ARG A 61 -1.84 -3.87 5.19
C ARG A 61 -2.72 -5.08 5.52
N VAL A 62 -2.46 -5.69 6.67
CA VAL A 62 -3.31 -6.73 7.24
C VAL A 62 -4.43 -6.06 8.02
N LEU A 63 -5.67 -6.48 7.77
CA LEU A 63 -6.86 -6.05 8.47
C LEU A 63 -7.33 -7.18 9.40
N THR A 64 -7.76 -6.82 10.60
CA THR A 64 -8.49 -7.75 11.47
C THR A 64 -9.93 -7.84 10.97
N VAL A 65 -10.37 -9.05 10.63
CA VAL A 65 -11.70 -9.34 10.07
C VAL A 65 -12.45 -10.35 10.91
#